data_AF-A0A9N8W0B7-F1
#
_entry.id   AF-A0A9N8W0B7-F1
#
_cell.length_a   1.000
_cell.length_b   1.000
_cell.length_c   1.000
_cell.angle_alpha   90.00
_cell.angle_beta   90.00
_cell.angle_gamma   90.00
#
_symmetry.space_group_name_H-M   'P 1'
#
loop_
_entity.id
_entity.type
_entity.pdbx_description
1 polymer ?
#
loop_
_entity_poly.entity_id
_entity_poly.type
_entity_poly.pdbx_seq_one_letter_code
_entity_poly.pdbx_strand_id
1 'polypeptide(L)'
;SITVKYKASLTKEIEIEILASCSFEEKDIKLNANLIQAETFMNALKRFMFRQLLVETIREDHPLSEYLNQAALCCWPDSIDEDSISEMFPTSLLIKHTHEAYHFIKTRIEVMAAEKQKIVRQSNIFKEEEGQTFKK
;
A
#
# COMPACT_ATOMS: atom_id res chain seq x y z
N SER A 1 22.75 1.99 2.74
CA SER A 1 21.65 1.09 2.34
C SER A 1 20.88 0.68 3.58
N ILE A 2 19.61 0.29 3.45
CA ILE A 2 18.79 -0.15 4.60
C ILE A 2 19.35 -1.47 5.15
N THR A 3 19.52 -1.54 6.46
CA THR A 3 20.05 -2.70 7.20
C THR A 3 19.16 -3.94 7.02
N VAL A 4 19.78 -5.12 7.00
CA VAL A 4 19.09 -6.42 6.81
C VAL A 4 17.99 -6.65 7.86
N LYS A 5 18.18 -6.13 9.07
CA LYS A 5 17.23 -6.25 10.19
C LYS A 5 15.86 -5.60 9.94
N TYR A 6 15.75 -4.72 8.94
CA TYR A 6 14.49 -4.10 8.51
C TYR A 6 13.85 -4.77 7.29
N LYS A 7 14.30 -5.98 6.95
CA LYS A 7 13.88 -6.78 5.79
C LYS A 7 13.38 -8.17 6.17
N ALA A 8 12.84 -8.31 7.39
CA ALA A 8 12.21 -9.56 7.79
C ALA A 8 11.00 -9.84 6.89
N SER A 9 10.86 -11.08 6.45
CA SER A 9 9.77 -11.51 5.57
C SER A 9 8.40 -11.32 6.23
N LEU A 10 7.39 -11.06 5.40
CA LEU A 10 6.01 -11.04 5.83
C LEU A 10 5.50 -12.47 5.99
N THR A 11 4.76 -12.75 7.07
CA THR A 11 3.97 -13.98 7.15
C THR A 11 2.67 -13.80 6.36
N LYS A 12 1.97 -14.89 6.07
CA LYS A 12 0.68 -14.83 5.37
C LYS A 12 -0.34 -14.01 6.14
N GLU A 13 -0.31 -14.07 7.46
CA GLU A 13 -1.20 -13.32 8.34
C GLU A 13 -0.95 -11.82 8.19
N ILE A 14 0.33 -11.40 8.18
CA ILE A 14 0.71 -10.00 7.97
C ILE A 14 0.30 -9.52 6.57
N GLU A 15 0.51 -10.33 5.54
CA GLU A 15 0.07 -10.00 4.18
C GLU A 15 -1.45 -9.79 4.12
N ILE A 16 -2.23 -10.66 4.76
CA ILE A 16 -3.69 -10.54 4.84
C ILE A 16 -4.10 -9.26 5.55
N GLU A 17 -3.47 -8.92 6.68
CA GLU A 17 -3.73 -7.67 7.39
C GLU A 17 -3.43 -6.44 6.51
N ILE A 18 -2.29 -6.42 5.81
CA ILE A 18 -1.94 -5.32 4.89
C ILE A 18 -3.03 -5.15 3.82
N LEU A 19 -3.48 -6.25 3.22
CA LEU A 19 -4.52 -6.22 2.18
C LEU A 19 -5.86 -5.75 2.74
N ALA A 20 -6.21 -6.16 3.97
CA ALA A 20 -7.42 -5.74 4.65
C ALA A 20 -7.41 -4.26 5.05
N SER A 21 -6.23 -3.66 5.26
CA SER A 21 -6.06 -2.25 5.60
C SER A 21 -5.97 -1.32 4.37
N CYS A 22 -5.83 -1.87 3.17
CA CYS A 22 -5.50 -1.09 1.97
C CYS A 22 -6.63 -1.07 0.92
N SER A 23 -6.89 0.11 0.37
CA SER A 23 -7.62 0.29 -0.89
C SER A 23 -6.64 0.35 -2.06
N PHE A 24 -6.84 -0.51 -3.06
CA PHE A 24 -6.06 -0.55 -4.31
C PHE A 24 -6.85 -0.02 -5.52
N GLU A 25 -8.02 0.56 -5.30
CA GLU A 25 -8.84 1.18 -6.34
C GLU A 25 -8.47 2.66 -6.53
N GLU A 26 -8.40 3.08 -7.80
CA GLU A 26 -8.05 4.48 -8.18
C GLU A 26 -9.22 5.45 -7.98
N LYS A 27 -10.45 4.92 -7.85
CA LYS A 27 -11.70 5.68 -7.87
C LYS A 27 -12.65 5.19 -6.79
N ASP A 28 -12.48 5.73 -5.59
CA ASP A 28 -13.52 6.42 -4.81
C ASP A 28 -13.07 6.42 -3.36
N ILE A 29 -12.52 7.57 -2.96
CA ILE A 29 -12.24 7.95 -1.56
C ILE A 29 -13.52 7.84 -0.69
N LYS A 30 -14.70 7.62 -1.30
CA LYS A 30 -16.00 7.50 -0.64
C LYS A 30 -16.49 6.07 -0.38
N LEU A 31 -16.02 5.06 -1.12
CA LEU A 31 -16.58 3.70 -0.99
C LEU A 31 -16.04 2.95 0.23
N ASN A 32 -14.82 3.26 0.65
CA ASN A 32 -14.19 2.67 1.83
C ASN A 32 -13.49 3.75 2.66
N ALA A 33 -14.26 4.56 3.38
CA ALA A 33 -13.73 5.58 4.30
C ALA A 33 -12.84 4.99 5.42
N ASN A 34 -12.83 3.66 5.57
CA ASN A 34 -12.09 2.91 6.57
C ASN A 34 -10.89 2.15 5.99
N LEU A 35 -10.38 2.52 4.80
CA LEU A 35 -9.17 1.92 4.23
C LEU A 35 -8.12 2.97 3.87
N ILE A 36 -6.86 2.62 4.07
CA ILE A 36 -5.72 3.44 3.66
C ILE A 36 -5.51 3.26 2.15
N GLN A 37 -5.34 4.35 1.40
CA GLN A 37 -4.98 4.23 -0.01
C GLN A 37 -3.60 3.57 -0.14
N ALA A 38 -3.50 2.48 -0.93
CA ALA A 38 -2.30 1.65 -1.03
C ALA A 38 -1.06 2.46 -1.47
N GLU A 39 -1.22 3.37 -2.44
CA GLU A 39 -0.14 4.26 -2.87
C GLU A 39 0.31 5.19 -1.75
N THR A 40 -0.64 5.72 -0.97
CA THR A 40 -0.32 6.59 0.16
C THR A 40 0.43 5.83 1.24
N PHE A 41 0.01 4.61 1.56
CA PHE A 41 0.72 3.78 2.53
C PHE A 41 2.12 3.40 2.04
N MET A 42 2.25 2.97 0.78
CA MET A 42 3.54 2.69 0.15
C MET A 42 4.47 3.92 0.24
N ASN A 43 3.96 5.11 -0.02
CA ASN A 43 4.73 6.36 0.06
C ASN A 43 5.14 6.70 1.50
N ALA A 44 4.27 6.46 2.49
CA ALA A 44 4.58 6.65 3.90
C ALA A 44 5.72 5.70 4.33
N LEU A 45 5.66 4.42 3.96
CA LEU A 45 6.73 3.44 4.19
C LEU A 45 8.05 3.87 3.55
N LYS A 46 7.99 4.32 2.29
CA LYS A 46 9.17 4.83 1.57
C LYS A 46 9.80 6.00 2.32
N ARG A 47 9.00 6.99 2.73
CA ARG A 47 9.47 8.16 3.48
C ARG A 47 10.08 7.76 4.82
N PHE A 48 9.43 6.88 5.57
CA PHE A 48 9.94 6.36 6.84
C PHE A 48 11.31 5.69 6.67
N MET A 49 11.46 4.81 5.68
CA MET A 49 12.75 4.18 5.36
C MET A 49 13.84 5.22 5.08
N PHE A 50 13.57 6.24 4.26
CA PHE A 50 14.57 7.24 3.88
C PHE A 50 14.91 8.22 5.00
N ARG A 51 13.92 8.65 5.78
CA ARG A 51 14.09 9.69 6.80
C ARG A 51 14.59 9.14 8.12
N GLN A 52 14.22 7.91 8.46
CA GLN A 52 14.44 7.35 9.80
C GLN A 52 15.45 6.21 9.74
N LEU A 53 15.16 5.15 8.97
CA LEU A 53 15.97 3.92 9.00
C LEU A 53 17.36 4.05 8.36
N LEU A 54 17.60 5.12 7.58
CA LEU A 54 18.93 5.44 7.05
C LEU A 54 19.77 6.30 8.00
N VAL A 55 19.14 6.97 8.96
CA VAL A 55 19.79 7.96 9.83
C VAL A 55 19.97 7.41 11.23
N GLU A 56 19.00 6.64 11.72
CA GLU A 56 18.95 6.15 13.10
C GLU A 56 18.80 4.64 13.18
N THR A 57 19.37 4.06 14.25
CA THR A 57 19.14 2.64 14.58
C THR A 57 17.95 2.54 15.52
N ILE A 58 16.84 2.06 14.98
CA ILE A 58 15.59 1.86 15.70
C ILE A 58 15.45 0.39 16.10
N ARG A 59 14.80 0.13 17.25
CA ARG A 59 14.49 -1.22 17.72
C ARG A 59 13.42 -1.84 16.82
N GLU A 60 13.76 -2.94 16.18
CA GLU A 60 13.01 -3.48 15.04
C GLU A 60 11.73 -4.27 15.40
N ASP A 61 11.58 -4.65 16.67
CA ASP A 61 10.39 -5.36 17.18
C ASP A 61 9.29 -4.43 17.71
N HIS A 62 9.39 -3.10 17.50
CA HIS A 62 8.27 -2.19 17.80
C HIS A 62 7.19 -2.22 16.72
N PRO A 63 5.93 -1.94 17.09
CA PRO A 63 4.87 -1.65 16.14
C PRO A 63 5.27 -0.52 15.20
N LEU A 64 5.03 -0.72 13.91
CA LEU A 64 5.36 0.27 12.89
C LEU A 64 4.44 1.51 12.96
N SER A 65 3.20 1.33 13.43
CA SER A 65 2.21 2.39 13.62
C SER A 65 2.68 3.47 14.60
N GLU A 66 3.36 3.07 15.70
CA GLU A 66 3.91 3.97 16.71
C GLU A 66 4.89 5.00 16.13
N TYR A 67 5.46 4.73 14.95
CA TYR A 67 6.41 5.60 14.28
C TYR A 67 5.77 6.32 13.10
N LEU A 68 5.08 5.61 12.21
CA LEU A 68 4.47 6.23 11.03
C LEU A 68 3.46 7.33 11.37
N ASN A 69 2.75 7.20 12.49
CA ASN A 69 1.72 8.15 12.93
C ASN A 69 2.29 9.31 13.77
N GLN A 70 3.61 9.36 13.99
CA GLN A 70 4.22 10.52 14.63
C GLN A 70 4.25 11.69 13.65
N ALA A 71 3.44 12.72 13.92
CA ALA A 71 3.37 13.93 13.10
C ALA A 71 4.75 14.54 12.81
N ALA A 72 5.69 14.47 13.77
CA ALA A 72 7.07 14.95 13.63
C ALA A 72 7.86 14.27 12.49
N LEU A 73 7.48 13.06 12.08
CA LEU A 73 8.15 12.34 11.00
C LEU A 73 7.57 12.68 9.62
N CYS A 74 6.38 13.31 9.60
CA CYS A 74 5.63 13.72 8.41
C CYS A 74 5.65 12.63 7.32
N CYS A 75 5.34 11.39 7.71
CA CYS A 75 5.31 10.26 6.79
C CYS A 75 4.07 10.33 5.90
N TRP A 76 2.93 10.71 6.47
CA TRP A 76 1.67 10.91 5.77
C TRP A 76 1.60 12.28 5.07
N PRO A 77 0.77 12.44 4.03
CA PRO A 77 0.40 13.76 3.51
C PRO A 77 -0.51 14.51 4.48
N ASP A 78 -0.44 15.85 4.50
CA ASP A 78 -1.25 16.73 5.37
C ASP A 78 -2.77 16.55 5.22
N SER A 79 -3.22 15.94 4.12
CA SER A 79 -4.63 15.62 3.88
C SER A 79 -5.14 14.39 4.64
N ILE A 80 -4.25 13.68 5.34
CA ILE A 80 -4.57 12.48 6.11
C ILE A 80 -4.45 12.80 7.58
N ASP A 81 -5.53 12.51 8.31
CA ASP A 81 -5.57 12.53 9.77
C ASP A 81 -4.90 11.25 10.33
N GLU A 82 -3.82 11.40 11.10
CA GLU A 82 -3.06 10.27 11.63
C GLU A 82 -3.85 9.46 12.67
N ASP A 83 -4.80 10.08 13.38
CA ASP A 83 -5.68 9.40 14.34
C ASP A 83 -6.59 8.41 13.59
N SER A 84 -7.15 8.84 12.45
CA SER A 84 -7.93 7.97 11.56
C SER A 84 -7.10 6.80 11.01
N ILE A 85 -5.80 6.99 10.73
CA ILE A 85 -4.92 5.93 10.26
C ILE A 85 -4.69 4.85 11.32
N SER A 86 -4.59 5.25 12.60
CA SER A 86 -4.32 4.33 13.71
C SER A 86 -5.31 3.16 13.75
N GLU A 87 -6.60 3.43 13.54
CA GLU A 87 -7.67 2.42 13.59
C GLU A 87 -7.64 1.45 12.40
N MET A 88 -7.06 1.88 11.26
CA MET A 88 -6.98 1.08 10.04
C MET A 88 -5.67 0.29 9.93
N PHE A 89 -4.68 0.60 10.78
CA PHE A 89 -3.31 0.14 10.57
C PHE A 89 -3.15 -1.36 10.90
N PRO A 90 -2.43 -2.14 10.07
CA PRO A 90 -2.17 -3.55 10.35
C PRO A 90 -1.31 -3.73 11.61
N THR A 91 -1.92 -4.23 12.68
CA THR A 91 -1.30 -4.28 14.02
C THR A 91 -0.10 -5.23 14.13
N SER A 92 -0.03 -6.25 13.26
CA SER A 92 1.09 -7.19 13.22
C SER A 92 2.33 -6.64 12.49
N LEU A 93 2.27 -5.45 11.88
CA LEU A 93 3.42 -4.83 11.25
C LEU A 93 4.38 -4.22 12.29
N LEU A 94 5.60 -4.75 12.29
CA LEU A 94 6.71 -4.27 13.09
C LEU A 94 7.74 -3.57 12.19
N ILE A 95 8.62 -2.78 12.78
CA ILE A 95 9.68 -2.07 12.06
C ILE A 95 10.55 -3.00 11.21
N LYS A 96 10.82 -4.22 11.69
CA LYS A 96 11.59 -5.23 10.93
C LYS A 96 10.95 -5.61 9.59
N HIS A 97 9.64 -5.41 9.42
CA HIS A 97 8.90 -5.75 8.20
C HIS A 97 8.86 -4.60 7.18
N THR A 98 9.35 -3.40 7.52
CA THR A 98 9.14 -2.16 6.74
C THR A 98 9.51 -2.30 5.26
N HIS A 99 10.69 -2.86 4.97
CA HIS A 99 11.17 -2.99 3.58
C HIS A 99 10.30 -3.96 2.77
N GLU A 100 9.97 -5.12 3.33
CA GLU A 100 9.17 -6.13 2.65
C GLU A 100 7.71 -5.67 2.49
N ALA A 101 7.15 -4.96 3.47
CA ALA A 101 5.82 -4.34 3.36
C ALA A 101 5.76 -3.33 2.20
N TYR A 102 6.79 -2.50 2.04
CA TYR A 102 6.88 -1.55 0.93
C TYR A 102 6.85 -2.26 -0.43
N HIS A 103 7.68 -3.29 -0.62
CA HIS A 103 7.73 -4.03 -1.89
C HIS A 103 6.45 -4.81 -2.14
N PHE A 104 5.89 -5.44 -1.12
CA PHE A 104 4.63 -6.17 -1.22
C PHE A 104 3.49 -5.27 -1.73
N ILE A 105 3.29 -4.10 -1.11
CA ILE A 105 2.26 -3.15 -1.52
C ILE A 105 2.52 -2.65 -2.94
N LYS A 106 3.76 -2.28 -3.26
CA LYS A 106 4.17 -1.84 -4.60
C LYS A 106 3.83 -2.89 -5.67
N THR A 107 4.22 -4.15 -5.43
CA THR A 107 3.92 -5.25 -6.35
C THR A 107 2.42 -5.48 -6.49
N ARG A 108 1.65 -5.37 -5.41
CA ARG A 108 0.18 -5.49 -5.48
C ARG A 108 -0.46 -4.40 -6.33
N ILE A 109 0.00 -3.15 -6.19
CA ILE A 109 -0.44 -2.03 -7.04
C ILE A 109 -0.15 -2.34 -8.52
N GLU A 110 1.07 -2.79 -8.83
CA GLU A 110 1.49 -3.13 -10.20
C GLU A 110 0.66 -4.27 -10.80
N VAL A 111 0.39 -5.33 -10.04
CA VAL A 111 -0.44 -6.48 -10.46
C VAL A 111 -1.86 -6.03 -10.76
N MET A 112 -2.49 -5.27 -9.85
CA MET A 112 -3.87 -4.82 -10.03
C MET A 112 -4.02 -3.83 -11.20
N ALA A 113 -3.03 -2.97 -11.43
CA ALA A 113 -2.99 -2.10 -12.60
C ALA A 113 -2.91 -2.92 -13.90
N ALA A 114 -2.08 -3.96 -13.94
CA ALA A 114 -1.95 -4.84 -15.10
C ALA A 114 -3.25 -5.63 -15.39
N GLU A 115 -3.92 -6.13 -14.35
CA GLU A 115 -5.20 -6.84 -14.47
C GLU A 115 -6.32 -5.93 -15.01
N LYS A 116 -6.44 -4.70 -14.49
CA LYS A 116 -7.39 -3.70 -15.00
C LYS A 116 -7.17 -3.44 -16.49
N GLN A 117 -5.92 -3.28 -16.92
CA GLN A 117 -5.62 -3.08 -18.35
C GLN A 117 -6.01 -4.29 -19.22
N LYS A 118 -5.85 -5.52 -18.72
CA LYS A 118 -6.28 -6.73 -19.46
C LYS A 118 -7.80 -6.75 -19.64
N ILE A 119 -8.56 -6.43 -18.59
CA ILE A 119 -10.02 -6.36 -18.63
C ILE A 119 -10.48 -5.29 -19.64
N VAL A 120 -9.90 -4.08 -19.60
CA VAL A 120 -10.24 -3.01 -20.54
C VAL A 120 -9.96 -3.42 -21.98
N ARG A 121 -8.79 -4.02 -22.26
CA ARG A 121 -8.45 -4.53 -23.60
C ARG A 121 -9.46 -5.57 -24.08
N GLN A 122 -9.81 -6.54 -23.25
CA GLN A 122 -10.78 -7.57 -23.59
C GLN A 122 -12.16 -6.98 -23.88
N SER A 123 -12.61 -6.00 -23.08
CA SER A 123 -13.90 -5.33 -23.29
C SER A 123 -13.97 -4.51 -24.57
N ASN A 124 -12.85 -3.92 -25.01
CA ASN A 124 -12.80 -3.18 -26.27
C ASN A 124 -12.85 -4.11 -27.49
N ILE A 125 -12.19 -5.28 -27.41
CA ILE A 125 -12.25 -6.31 -28.46
C ILE A 125 -13.70 -6.77 -28.68
N PHE A 126 -14.43 -7.09 -27.60
CA PHE A 126 -15.83 -7.50 -27.70
C PHE A 126 -16.74 -6.44 -28.36
N LYS A 127 -16.51 -5.15 -28.07
CA LYS A 127 -17.27 -4.04 -28.69
C LYS A 127 -16.95 -3.84 -30.17
N GLU A 128 -15.71 -4.08 -30.58
CA GLU A 128 -15.30 -4.01 -31.99
C GLU A 128 -15.90 -5.16 -32.80
N GLU A 129 -15.97 -6.37 -32.22
CA GLU A 129 -16.61 -7.54 -32.84
C GLU A 129 -18.13 -7.36 -32.98
N GLU A 130 -18.84 -6.89 -31.94
CA GLU A 130 -20.28 -6.59 -32.01
C GLU A 130 -20.59 -5.48 -33.03
N GLY A 131 -19.74 -4.44 -33.10
CA GLY A 131 -19.89 -3.34 -34.05
C GLY A 131 -19.70 -3.75 -35.52
N GLN A 132 -19.00 -4.86 -35.81
CA GLN A 132 -18.83 -5.41 -37.16
C GLN A 132 -19.99 -6.32 -37.59
N THR A 133 -20.69 -6.98 -36.66
CA THR A 133 -21.83 -7.86 -36.97
C THR A 133 -23.07 -7.14 -37.48
N PHE A 134 -23.26 -5.85 -37.21
CA PHE A 134 -24.44 -5.08 -37.63
C PHE A 134 -24.29 -4.33 -38.97
N LYS A 135 -23.20 -4.55 -39.73
CA LYS A 135 -22.92 -3.87 -41.02
C LYS A 135 -23.04 -4.77 -42.26
N LYS A 136 -23.86 -5.81 -42.25
CA LYS A 136 -24.12 -6.67 -43.42
C LYS A 136 -25.58 -6.65 -43.85
#